data_AF-A0A0G4K8K9-F1
#
_entry.id   AF-A0A0G4K8K9-F1
#
_cell.length_a   1.000
_cell.length_b   1.000
_cell.length_c   1.000
_cell.angle_alpha   90.00
_cell.angle_beta   90.00
_cell.angle_gamma   90.00
#
_symmetry.space_group_name_H-M   'P 1'
#
loop_
_entity.id
_entity.type
_entity.pdbx_description
1 polymer ?
#
loop_
_entity_poly.entity_id
_entity_poly.type
_entity_poly.pdbx_seq_one_letter_code
_entity_poly.pdbx_strand_id
1 'polypeptide(L)'
;MNKYNRVTIVCGHYGVGKTTFSINYSMYIRNYTSENIYIADLDVVNPYFRSREHSSYLEEKNIKVIGSYLPQSGADIPAVSAEVYSIFDRKDIIGIIDMGGNSVGSLSFASFRNNVDINETDVFFVFNANR
;
A
#
# COMPACT_ATOMS: atom_id res chain seq x y z
N MET A 1 10.21 -20.41 -9.85
CA MET A 1 10.40 -19.26 -8.94
C MET A 1 9.03 -18.70 -8.59
N ASN A 2 8.82 -18.33 -7.33
CA ASN A 2 7.62 -17.56 -6.94
C ASN A 2 7.58 -16.26 -7.74
N LYS A 3 6.38 -15.86 -8.17
CA LYS A 3 6.16 -14.66 -8.99
C LYS A 3 6.12 -13.36 -8.17
N TYR A 4 5.92 -13.47 -6.86
CA TYR A 4 5.84 -12.39 -5.89
C TYR A 4 6.07 -12.95 -4.48
N ASN A 5 6.54 -12.10 -3.55
CA ASN A 5 6.47 -12.36 -2.11
C ASN A 5 5.14 -11.89 -1.50
N ARG A 6 4.80 -12.41 -0.31
CA ARG A 6 3.51 -12.15 0.33
C ARG A 6 3.29 -10.66 0.62
N VAL A 7 4.33 -9.96 1.05
CA VAL A 7 4.31 -8.53 1.31
C VAL A 7 5.20 -7.82 0.29
N THR A 8 4.74 -6.70 -0.24
CA THR A 8 5.54 -5.81 -1.09
C THR A 8 5.46 -4.39 -0.56
N ILE A 9 6.61 -3.79 -0.30
CA ILE A 9 6.74 -2.39 0.11
C ILE A 9 7.22 -1.59 -1.10
N VAL A 10 6.46 -0.58 -1.50
CA VAL A 10 6.75 0.31 -2.62
C VAL A 10 7.19 1.66 -2.08
N CYS A 11 8.42 2.07 -2.38
CA CYS A 11 9.01 3.30 -1.88
C CYS A 11 9.68 4.11 -3.00
N GLY A 12 10.06 5.37 -2.71
CA GLY A 12 10.60 6.30 -3.70
C GLY A 12 10.13 7.74 -3.47
N HIS A 13 10.70 8.68 -4.21
CA HIS A 13 10.39 10.11 -4.05
C HIS A 13 8.93 10.45 -4.43
N TYR A 14 8.43 11.61 -4.03
CA TYR A 14 7.12 12.09 -4.47
C TYR A 14 7.06 12.28 -6.00
N GLY A 15 5.92 11.93 -6.61
CA GLY A 15 5.69 12.14 -8.05
C GLY A 15 6.43 11.20 -9.01
N VAL A 16 7.09 10.15 -8.51
CA VAL A 16 7.80 9.14 -9.35
C VAL A 16 6.89 8.03 -9.89
N GLY A 17 5.61 8.00 -9.50
CA GLY A 17 4.63 7.00 -9.96
C GLY A 17 4.42 5.79 -9.05
N LYS A 18 4.83 5.85 -7.77
CA LYS A 18 4.66 4.76 -6.78
C LYS A 18 3.24 4.20 -6.73
N THR A 19 2.25 5.07 -6.59
CA THR A 19 0.86 4.64 -6.47
C THR A 19 0.34 3.93 -7.71
N THR A 20 0.63 4.47 -8.90
CA THR A 20 0.28 3.82 -10.17
C THR A 20 0.96 2.45 -10.28
N PHE A 21 2.22 2.36 -9.85
CA PHE A 21 2.92 1.09 -9.77
C PHE A 21 2.22 0.12 -8.81
N SER A 22 1.86 0.55 -7.59
CA SER A 22 1.21 -0.27 -6.57
C SER A 22 -0.15 -0.82 -7.05
N ILE A 23 -0.97 0.00 -7.71
CA ILE A 23 -2.24 -0.43 -8.33
C ILE A 23 -2.01 -1.46 -9.43
N ASN A 24 -1.08 -1.18 -10.35
CA ASN A 24 -0.82 -2.11 -11.44
C ASN A 24 -0.22 -3.42 -10.95
N TYR A 25 0.59 -3.37 -9.89
CA TYR A 25 1.19 -4.54 -9.27
C TYR A 25 0.17 -5.40 -8.52
N SER A 26 -0.82 -4.79 -7.83
CA SER A 26 -1.93 -5.54 -7.23
C SER A 26 -2.75 -6.28 -8.28
N MET A 27 -3.01 -5.61 -9.42
CA MET A 27 -3.68 -6.21 -10.57
C MET A 27 -2.84 -7.32 -11.22
N TYR A 28 -1.52 -7.13 -11.30
CA TYR A 28 -0.60 -8.16 -11.77
C TYR A 28 -0.65 -9.41 -10.90
N ILE A 29 -0.53 -9.26 -9.57
CA ILE A 29 -0.57 -10.39 -8.62
C ILE A 29 -1.91 -11.12 -8.70
N ARG A 30 -3.03 -10.40 -8.83
CA ARG A 30 -4.36 -11.01 -8.97
C ARG A 30 -4.46 -12.01 -10.12
N ASN A 31 -3.63 -11.89 -11.18
CA ASN A 31 -3.59 -12.87 -12.27
C ASN A 31 -3.00 -14.24 -11.86
N TYR A 32 -2.36 -14.33 -10.69
CA TYR A 32 -1.65 -15.53 -10.24
C TYR A 32 -2.25 -16.15 -8.98
N THR A 33 -3.26 -15.52 -8.37
CA THR A 33 -3.79 -15.96 -7.08
C THR A 33 -5.23 -15.54 -6.83
N SER A 34 -5.96 -16.38 -6.10
CA SER A 34 -7.28 -16.09 -5.55
C SER A 34 -7.24 -15.57 -4.11
N GLU A 35 -6.06 -15.50 -3.49
CA GLU A 35 -5.91 -15.00 -2.11
C GLU A 35 -6.40 -13.56 -1.96
N ASN A 36 -6.69 -13.17 -0.72
CA ASN A 36 -7.08 -11.80 -0.41
C ASN A 36 -5.90 -10.86 -0.65
N ILE A 37 -6.09 -9.82 -1.47
CA ILE A 37 -5.06 -8.82 -1.76
C ILE A 37 -5.46 -7.50 -1.11
N TYR A 38 -4.59 -7.00 -0.23
CA TYR A 38 -4.77 -5.76 0.51
C TYR A 38 -3.73 -4.76 0.03
N ILE A 39 -4.16 -3.55 -0.32
CA ILE A 39 -3.27 -2.45 -0.70
C ILE A 39 -3.45 -1.29 0.28
N ALA A 40 -2.37 -0.87 0.92
CA ALA A 40 -2.36 0.22 1.88
C ALA A 40 -1.72 1.47 1.27
N ASP A 41 -2.41 2.61 1.33
CA ASP A 41 -1.87 3.92 0.99
C ASP A 41 -1.47 4.63 2.28
N LEU A 42 -0.16 4.81 2.49
CA LEU A 42 0.42 5.47 3.66
C LEU A 42 0.73 6.96 3.40
N ASP A 43 0.36 7.51 2.23
CA ASP A 43 0.50 8.94 1.95
C ASP A 43 -0.65 9.73 2.60
N VAL A 44 -0.38 10.16 3.84
CA VAL A 44 -1.32 10.96 4.64
C VAL A 44 -1.55 12.37 4.06
N VAL A 45 -0.70 12.85 3.15
CA VAL A 45 -0.80 14.20 2.58
C VAL A 45 -1.71 14.19 1.35
N ASN A 46 -1.52 13.23 0.45
CA ASN A 46 -2.29 13.10 -0.78
C ASN A 46 -2.79 11.67 -0.95
N PRO A 47 -3.85 11.27 -0.21
CA PRO A 47 -4.36 9.91 -0.28
C PRO A 47 -4.98 9.65 -1.65
N TYR A 48 -4.24 8.99 -2.53
CA TYR A 48 -4.61 8.82 -3.93
C TYR A 48 -5.80 7.88 -4.09
N PHE A 49 -5.88 6.86 -3.22
CA PHE A 49 -7.00 5.91 -3.27
C PHE A 49 -8.33 6.55 -2.88
N ARG A 50 -8.35 7.74 -2.27
CA ARG A 50 -9.61 8.48 -2.01
C ARG A 50 -10.35 8.92 -3.25
N SER A 51 -9.68 9.00 -4.41
CA SER A 51 -10.43 9.19 -5.64
C SER A 51 -11.45 8.06 -5.73
N ARG A 52 -12.74 8.41 -5.70
CA ARG A 52 -13.85 7.43 -5.66
C ARG A 52 -13.66 6.38 -6.74
N GLU A 53 -13.20 6.81 -7.90
CA GLU A 53 -12.90 5.96 -9.05
C GLU A 53 -11.81 4.91 -8.74
N HIS A 54 -10.73 5.26 -8.05
CA HIS A 54 -9.65 4.33 -7.76
C HIS A 54 -10.01 3.31 -6.68
N SER A 55 -10.65 3.73 -5.58
CA SER A 55 -11.12 2.78 -4.56
C SER A 55 -12.16 1.82 -5.13
N SER A 56 -13.19 2.34 -5.81
CA SER A 56 -14.23 1.49 -6.40
C SER A 56 -13.66 0.55 -7.46
N TYR A 57 -12.74 1.02 -8.30
CA TYR A 57 -12.07 0.16 -9.30
C TYR A 57 -11.29 -1.00 -8.66
N LEU A 58 -10.58 -0.77 -7.56
CA LEU A 58 -9.84 -1.82 -6.86
C LEU A 58 -10.77 -2.80 -6.15
N GLU A 59 -11.84 -2.30 -5.52
CA GLU A 59 -12.85 -3.13 -4.85
C GLU A 59 -13.58 -4.05 -5.84
N GLU A 60 -13.93 -3.56 -7.03
CA GLU A 60 -14.51 -4.37 -8.12
C GLU A 60 -13.59 -5.52 -8.56
N LYS A 61 -12.28 -5.41 -8.30
CA LYS A 61 -11.27 -6.43 -8.61
C LYS A 61 -10.95 -7.32 -7.41
N ASN A 62 -11.76 -7.26 -6.35
CA ASN A 62 -11.53 -7.96 -5.08
C ASN A 62 -10.17 -7.63 -4.48
N ILE A 63 -9.77 -6.36 -4.56
CA ILE A 63 -8.58 -5.81 -3.92
C ILE A 63 -9.07 -4.85 -2.85
N LYS A 64 -8.78 -5.16 -1.59
CA LYS A 64 -9.17 -4.32 -0.46
C LYS A 64 -8.21 -3.15 -0.33
N VAL A 65 -8.75 -1.95 -0.22
CA VAL A 65 -7.99 -0.73 0.03
C VAL A 65 -7.98 -0.41 1.52
N ILE A 66 -6.79 -0.23 2.10
CA ILE A 66 -6.60 0.32 3.45
C ILE A 66 -6.13 1.77 3.30
N GLY A 67 -7.02 2.71 3.61
CA GLY A 67 -6.73 4.14 3.51
C GLY A 67 -6.11 4.76 4.77
N SER A 68 -5.42 5.88 4.58
CA SER A 68 -4.85 6.74 5.64
C SER A 68 -5.86 7.68 6.31
N TYR A 69 -7.13 7.29 6.46
CA TYR A 69 -8.13 8.15 7.11
C TYR A 69 -9.31 7.39 7.70
N LEU A 70 -9.76 7.82 8.89
CA LEU A 70 -10.97 7.35 9.56
C LEU A 70 -12.15 8.29 9.27
N PRO A 71 -13.19 7.88 8.51
CA PRO A 71 -14.32 8.74 8.14
C PRO A 71 -15.12 9.30 9.31
N GLN A 72 -14.98 8.73 10.52
CA GLN A 72 -15.90 8.94 11.63
C GLN A 72 -15.56 10.12 12.55
N SER A 73 -14.43 10.83 12.36
CA SER A 73 -13.99 11.80 13.38
C SER A 73 -14.46 13.25 13.18
N GLY A 74 -14.95 13.63 11.98
CA GLY A 74 -15.27 15.04 11.69
C GLY A 74 -14.09 16.01 11.79
N ALA A 75 -12.90 15.51 12.17
CA ALA A 75 -11.65 16.21 12.27
C ALA A 75 -10.67 15.60 11.24
N ASP A 76 -10.04 16.46 10.45
CA ASP A 76 -8.99 16.08 9.50
C ASP A 76 -7.69 15.76 10.25
N ILE A 77 -7.69 14.69 11.04
CA ILE A 77 -6.49 14.17 11.68
C ILE A 77 -5.90 13.12 10.74
N PRO A 78 -4.72 13.38 10.14
CA PRO A 78 -4.03 12.38 9.33
C PRO A 78 -3.61 11.22 10.24
N ALA A 79 -4.19 10.04 10.02
CA ALA A 79 -3.90 8.85 10.81
C ALA A 79 -3.94 7.62 9.92
N VAL A 80 -2.90 6.80 9.99
CA VAL A 80 -2.88 5.50 9.31
C VAL A 80 -3.84 4.55 10.03
N SER A 81 -4.69 3.87 9.27
CA SER A 81 -5.59 2.85 9.83
C SER A 81 -4.79 1.75 10.53
N ALA A 82 -5.20 1.36 11.74
CA ALA A 82 -4.64 0.19 12.42
C ALA A 82 -4.84 -1.11 11.62
N GLU A 83 -5.72 -1.11 10.62
CA GLU A 83 -5.89 -2.24 9.72
C GLU A 83 -4.63 -2.57 8.91
N VAL A 84 -3.69 -1.62 8.73
CA VAL A 84 -2.40 -1.90 8.07
C VAL A 84 -1.63 -3.02 8.76
N TYR A 85 -1.77 -3.21 10.09
CA TYR A 85 -1.15 -4.33 10.80
C TYR A 85 -1.59 -5.70 10.26
N SER A 86 -2.80 -5.80 9.70
CA SER A 86 -3.28 -7.05 9.10
C SER A 86 -2.36 -7.54 7.98
N ILE A 87 -1.74 -6.63 7.19
CA ILE A 87 -0.78 -6.98 6.12
C ILE A 87 0.40 -7.79 6.67
N PHE A 88 0.84 -7.48 7.89
CA PHE A 88 1.98 -8.16 8.48
C PHE A 88 1.57 -9.42 9.24
N ASP A 89 0.50 -9.32 10.03
CA ASP A 89 0.13 -10.35 11.01
C ASP A 89 -0.66 -11.52 10.37
N ARG A 90 -1.40 -11.26 9.28
CA ARG A 90 -2.20 -12.28 8.60
C ARG A 90 -1.43 -12.93 7.45
N LYS A 91 -1.18 -14.24 7.59
CA LYS A 91 -0.46 -15.03 6.58
C LYS A 91 -1.34 -15.46 5.39
N ASP A 92 -2.66 -15.37 5.53
CA ASP A 92 -3.65 -15.67 4.49
C ASP A 92 -3.97 -14.47 3.58
N ILE A 93 -3.19 -13.39 3.68
CA ILE A 93 -3.34 -12.22 2.80
C ILE A 93 -2.03 -11.84 2.14
N ILE A 94 -2.16 -11.31 0.93
CA ILE A 94 -1.09 -10.68 0.19
C ILE A 94 -1.21 -9.17 0.40
N GLY A 95 -0.13 -8.53 0.82
CA GLY A 95 -0.11 -7.11 1.17
C GLY A 95 0.79 -6.28 0.26
N ILE A 96 0.30 -5.12 -0.15
CA ILE A 96 1.06 -4.12 -0.91
C ILE A 96 0.99 -2.81 -0.14
N ILE A 97 2.14 -2.20 0.14
CA ILE A 97 2.25 -0.97 0.91
C ILE A 97 2.81 0.12 0.00
N ASP A 98 1.99 1.12 -0.32
CA ASP A 98 2.41 2.34 -1.02
C ASP A 98 2.88 3.37 0.02
N MET A 99 4.19 3.56 0.11
CA MET A 99 4.78 4.52 1.04
C MET A 99 4.60 5.95 0.53
N GLY A 100 4.34 6.89 1.44
CA GLY A 100 4.33 8.32 1.08
C GLY A 100 5.71 8.79 0.59
N GLY A 101 5.70 9.73 -0.36
CA GLY A 101 6.91 10.17 -1.06
C GLY A 101 7.73 11.27 -0.36
N ASN A 102 7.34 11.68 0.84
CA ASN A 102 7.96 12.75 1.63
C ASN A 102 8.37 12.24 3.03
N SER A 103 9.13 13.04 3.78
CA SER A 103 9.59 12.68 5.13
C SER A 103 8.44 12.33 6.07
N VAL A 104 7.29 13.00 5.94
CA VAL A 104 6.08 12.74 6.72
C VAL A 104 5.49 11.35 6.42
N GLY A 105 5.39 10.96 5.16
CA GLY A 105 4.93 9.64 4.72
C GLY A 105 5.92 8.50 5.02
N SER A 106 7.20 8.81 5.25
CA SER A 106 8.17 7.83 5.74
C SER A 106 8.04 7.56 7.25
N LEU A 107 7.61 8.56 8.03
CA LEU A 107 7.38 8.41 9.47
C LEU A 107 6.22 7.47 9.78
N SER A 108 5.18 7.48 8.94
CA SER A 108 4.03 6.59 9.12
C SER A 108 4.42 5.11 8.95
N PHE A 109 5.40 4.78 8.11
CA PHE A 109 5.89 3.41 7.98
C PHE A 109 6.74 2.96 9.18
N ALA A 110 7.42 3.89 9.85
CA ALA A 110 8.35 3.56 10.93
C ALA A 110 7.70 2.78 12.08
N SER A 111 6.40 2.98 12.33
CA SER A 111 5.64 2.23 13.34
C SER A 111 5.48 0.74 13.01
N PHE A 112 5.57 0.36 11.74
CA PHE A 112 5.38 -1.03 11.27
C PHE A 112 6.69 -1.78 11.04
N ARG A 113 7.83 -1.11 11.17
CA ARG A 113 9.14 -1.69 10.84
C ARG A 113 9.41 -3.02 11.55
N ASN A 114 8.99 -3.14 12.80
CA ASN A 114 9.21 -4.34 13.61
C ASN A 114 8.29 -5.52 13.23
N ASN A 115 7.23 -5.27 12.44
CA ASN A 115 6.32 -6.30 11.95
C ASN A 115 6.77 -6.87 10.60
N VAL A 116 7.81 -6.31 9.96
CA VAL A 116 8.29 -6.76 8.66
C VAL A 116 9.08 -8.07 8.81
N ASP A 117 8.58 -9.13 8.18
CA ASP A 117 9.33 -10.38 7.98
C ASP A 117 10.10 -10.31 6.65
N ILE A 118 11.43 -10.26 6.74
CA ILE A 118 12.31 -10.13 5.57
C ILE A 118 12.21 -11.32 4.60
N ASN A 119 11.79 -12.50 5.06
CA ASN A 119 11.69 -13.69 4.20
C ASN A 119 10.41 -13.70 3.36
N GLU A 120 9.44 -12.85 3.71
CA GLU A 120 8.14 -12.77 3.04
C GLU A 120 7.92 -11.41 2.36
N THR A 121 8.96 -10.56 2.33
CA THR A 121 8.83 -9.15 1.92
C THR A 121 9.74 -8.81 0.76
N ASP A 122 9.15 -8.29 -0.31
CA ASP A 122 9.85 -7.54 -1.36
C ASP A 122 9.86 -6.04 -1.05
N VAL A 123 10.95 -5.36 -1.39
CA VAL A 123 11.03 -3.89 -1.35
C VAL A 123 11.34 -3.37 -2.75
N PHE A 124 10.41 -2.62 -3.32
CA PHE A 124 10.55 -2.01 -4.64
C PHE A 124 10.74 -0.51 -4.51
N PHE A 125 11.89 -0.03 -5.00
CA PHE A 125 12.18 1.39 -5.12
C PHE A 125 11.80 1.88 -6.52
N VAL A 126 10.78 2.74 -6.60
CA VAL A 126 10.31 3.32 -7.85
C VAL A 126 11.04 4.64 -8.09
N PHE A 127 11.63 4.76 -9.27
CA PHE A 127 12.37 5.93 -9.70
C PHE A 127 11.94 6.32 -11.12
N ASN A 128 11.82 7.62 -11.37
CA ASN A 128 11.56 8.15 -12.70
C ASN A 128 12.84 8.80 -13.23
N ALA A 129 13.52 8.15 -14.18
CA ALA A 129 14.78 8.61 -14.76
C ALA A 129 14.68 9.88 -15.62
N ASN A 130 13.46 10.36 -15.89
CA ASN A 130 13.22 11.59 -16.66
C ASN A 130 13.01 12.81 -15.75
N ARG A 131 13.23 12.68 -14.44
CA ARG A 131 13.10 13.75 -13.45
C ARG A 131 14.26 13.73 -12.48
#